data_AF-A0A3M7NCA9-F1
#
_entry.id   AF-A0A3M7NCA9-F1
#
_cell.length_a   1.000
_cell.length_b   1.000
_cell.length_c   1.000
_cell.angle_alpha   90.00
_cell.angle_beta   90.00
_cell.angle_gamma   90.00
#
_symmetry.space_group_name_H-M   'P 1'
#
loop_
_entity.id
_entity.type
_entity.pdbx_description
1 polymer ?
#
loop_
_entity_poly.entity_id
_entity_poly.type
_entity_poly.pdbx_seq_one_letter_code
_entity_poly.pdbx_strand_id
1 'polypeptide(L)'
;MATAVEEDVKAQDWRETEEEEDDNMLVKLKRPRLRQDFFDCHQNHTTEIDAIVRQHLSLGRQQQCKVSDKSEWLHGDFNTCIPITVTKWREQRLLLRCPFP
;
A
#
# COMPACT_ATOMS: atom_id res chain seq x y z
N MET A 1 -26.29 -60.19 22.82
CA MET A 1 -26.94 -59.62 21.61
C MET A 1 -27.10 -58.13 21.81
N ALA A 2 -26.69 -57.36 20.79
CA ALA A 2 -27.08 -55.99 20.46
C ALA A 2 -26.83 -54.90 21.54
N THR A 3 -25.69 -54.19 21.47
CA THR A 3 -25.50 -52.90 20.74
C THR A 3 -26.32 -51.76 21.33
N ALA A 4 -25.73 -51.09 22.33
CA ALA A 4 -26.14 -49.76 22.72
C ALA A 4 -25.57 -48.76 21.69
N VAL A 5 -26.48 -48.25 20.85
CA VAL A 5 -26.59 -46.84 20.42
C VAL A 5 -25.24 -46.10 20.32
N GLU A 6 -24.57 -46.07 19.17
CA GLU A 6 -24.81 -45.14 18.04
C GLU A 6 -24.99 -43.65 18.40
N GLU A 7 -24.41 -43.20 19.51
CA GLU A 7 -24.19 -41.77 19.74
C GLU A 7 -22.70 -41.40 19.68
N ASP A 8 -22.06 -41.79 18.57
CA ASP A 8 -20.94 -41.03 18.01
C ASP A 8 -21.50 -40.11 16.91
N VAL A 9 -22.55 -39.37 17.26
CA VAL A 9 -22.99 -38.22 16.46
C VAL A 9 -21.88 -37.22 16.65
N LYS A 10 -20.94 -37.27 15.69
CA LYS A 10 -19.85 -36.32 15.44
C LYS A 10 -19.78 -35.29 16.53
N ALA A 11 -18.80 -35.43 17.42
CA ALA A 11 -18.20 -34.28 18.07
C ALA A 11 -17.79 -33.37 16.92
N GLN A 12 -18.74 -32.51 16.53
CA GLN A 12 -18.63 -31.67 15.36
C GLN A 12 -17.36 -30.90 15.59
N ASP A 13 -16.55 -31.00 14.56
CA ASP A 13 -15.27 -30.39 14.46
C ASP A 13 -15.47 -28.87 14.43
N TRP A 14 -15.72 -28.29 15.61
CA TRP A 14 -15.85 -26.86 15.82
C TRP A 14 -14.48 -26.16 15.73
N ARG A 15 -13.43 -26.87 15.31
CA ARG A 15 -12.09 -26.33 15.07
C ARG A 15 -11.84 -25.98 13.60
N GLU A 16 -12.77 -26.25 12.69
CA GLU A 16 -12.56 -26.03 11.25
C GLU A 16 -13.40 -24.90 10.63
N THR A 17 -14.16 -24.10 11.41
CA THR A 17 -15.06 -23.09 10.80
C THR A 17 -15.13 -21.74 11.50
N GLU A 18 -14.02 -21.12 11.93
CA GLU A 18 -13.99 -19.67 12.19
C GLU A 18 -12.62 -19.05 11.87
N GLU A 19 -12.17 -19.18 10.61
CA GLU A 19 -11.35 -18.14 9.98
C GLU A 19 -12.24 -17.33 9.03
N GLU A 20 -13.42 -16.93 9.49
CA GLU A 20 -14.07 -15.77 8.87
C GLU A 20 -13.16 -14.60 9.20
N GLU A 21 -12.46 -14.06 8.19
CA GLU A 21 -11.71 -12.83 8.30
C GLU A 21 -12.64 -11.79 8.94
N ASP A 22 -12.48 -11.51 10.25
CA ASP A 22 -13.20 -10.46 10.99
C ASP A 22 -12.66 -9.10 10.53
N ASP A 23 -12.91 -8.85 9.25
CA ASP A 23 -12.47 -7.70 8.54
C ASP A 23 -13.28 -6.53 9.04
N ASN A 24 -12.58 -5.55 9.62
CA ASN A 24 -13.22 -4.34 10.10
C ASN A 24 -13.88 -3.58 8.93
N MET A 25 -15.18 -3.80 8.75
CA MET A 25 -15.96 -3.23 7.65
C MET A 25 -15.97 -1.70 7.71
N LEU A 26 -15.83 -1.09 8.89
CA LEU A 26 -15.69 0.38 9.01
C LEU A 26 -14.39 0.88 8.38
N VAL A 27 -13.30 0.11 8.51
CA VAL A 27 -12.03 0.42 7.84
C VAL A 27 -12.19 0.28 6.32
N LYS A 28 -12.83 -0.80 5.85
CA LYS A 28 -13.13 -1.01 4.42
C LYS A 28 -13.96 0.13 3.84
N LEU A 29 -14.98 0.61 4.57
CA LEU A 29 -15.82 1.74 4.15
C LEU A 29 -15.06 3.07 4.08
N LYS A 30 -14.07 3.29 4.96
CA LYS A 30 -13.26 4.54 4.99
C LYS A 30 -12.11 4.53 4.00
N ARG A 31 -11.57 3.35 3.66
CA ARG A 31 -10.34 3.17 2.88
C ARG A 31 -10.34 3.92 1.54
N PRO A 32 -11.43 3.97 0.74
CA PRO A 32 -11.44 4.75 -0.50
C PRO A 32 -11.21 6.24 -0.29
N ARG A 33 -11.81 6.83 0.76
CA ARG A 33 -11.65 8.26 1.09
C ARG A 33 -10.24 8.56 1.58
N LEU A 34 -9.75 7.77 2.54
CA LEU A 34 -8.39 7.92 3.07
C LEU A 34 -7.33 7.78 1.98
N ARG A 35 -7.53 6.87 1.03
CA ARG A 35 -6.65 6.70 -0.13
C ARG A 35 -6.66 7.93 -1.03
N GLN A 36 -7.83 8.51 -1.30
CA GLN A 36 -7.93 9.74 -2.09
C GLN A 36 -7.24 10.91 -1.39
N ASP A 37 -7.52 11.12 -0.10
CA ASP A 37 -6.91 12.17 0.71
C ASP A 37 -5.38 12.02 0.75
N PHE A 38 -4.89 10.79 0.85
CA PHE A 38 -3.47 10.48 0.79
C PHE A 38 -2.85 10.88 -0.55
N PHE A 39 -3.49 10.56 -1.67
CA PHE A 39 -2.99 10.95 -2.98
C PHE A 39 -3.01 12.46 -3.20
N ASP A 40 -4.08 13.14 -2.76
CA ASP A 40 -4.21 14.60 -2.88
C ASP A 40 -3.15 15.31 -2.04
N CYS A 41 -2.89 14.80 -0.83
CA CYS A 41 -1.79 15.27 0.00
C CYS A 41 -0.45 15.12 -0.73
N HIS A 42 -0.10 13.94 -1.24
CA HIS A 42 1.18 13.75 -1.93
C HIS A 42 1.29 14.62 -3.19
N GLN A 43 0.19 14.82 -3.93
CA GLN A 43 0.17 15.66 -5.12
C GLN A 43 0.48 17.12 -4.78
N ASN A 44 -0.14 17.63 -3.70
CA ASN A 44 0.09 18.99 -3.22
C ASN A 44 1.51 19.20 -2.67
N HIS A 45 2.18 18.14 -2.23
CA HIS A 45 3.54 18.19 -1.67
C HIS A 45 4.62 17.62 -2.62
N THR A 46 4.35 17.55 -3.93
CA THR A 46 5.32 17.06 -4.93
C THR A 46 6.63 17.84 -4.94
N THR A 47 6.60 19.14 -4.67
CA THR A 47 7.81 19.96 -4.52
C THR A 47 8.65 19.56 -3.31
N GLU A 48 8.01 19.16 -2.21
CA GLU A 48 8.71 18.67 -1.01
C GLU A 48 9.30 17.29 -1.25
N ILE A 49 8.56 16.42 -1.94
CA ILE A 49 9.05 15.11 -2.39
C ILE A 49 10.32 15.28 -3.23
N ASP A 50 10.31 16.22 -4.19
CA ASP A 50 11.50 16.55 -4.99
C ASP A 50 12.68 16.98 -4.09
N ALA A 51 12.46 17.91 -3.16
CA ALA A 51 13.50 18.40 -2.26
C ALA A 51 14.08 17.27 -1.40
N ILE A 52 13.24 16.42 -0.82
CA ILE A 52 13.64 15.26 -0.01
C ILE A 52 14.48 14.30 -0.84
N VAL A 53 14.06 13.98 -2.05
CA VAL A 53 14.76 13.03 -2.92
C VAL A 53 16.09 13.59 -3.37
N ARG A 54 16.15 14.87 -3.72
CA ARG A 54 17.40 15.57 -4.04
C ARG A 54 18.38 15.53 -2.88
N GLN A 55 17.90 15.78 -1.66
CA GLN A 55 18.73 15.73 -0.47
C GLN A 55 19.21 14.30 -0.17
N HIS A 56 18.32 13.31 -0.23
CA HIS A 56 18.63 11.92 0.09
C HIS A 56 19.63 11.30 -0.89
N LEU A 57 19.50 11.62 -2.18
CA LEU A 57 20.40 11.14 -3.23
C LEU A 57 21.62 12.05 -3.43
N SER A 58 21.78 13.09 -2.61
CA SER A 58 22.87 14.06 -2.70
C SER A 58 23.01 14.67 -4.11
N LEU A 59 21.88 15.01 -4.73
CA LEU A 59 21.88 15.51 -6.11
C LEU A 59 22.47 16.93 -6.19
N GLY A 60 23.41 17.12 -7.11
CA GLY A 60 24.04 18.42 -7.37
C GLY A 60 23.09 19.40 -8.06
N ARG A 61 23.49 20.68 -8.14
CA ARG A 61 22.69 21.75 -8.78
C ARG A 61 22.38 21.50 -10.25
N GLN A 62 23.25 20.79 -10.97
CA GLN A 62 23.06 20.49 -12.38
C GLN A 62 22.15 19.27 -12.63
N GLN A 63 21.96 18.41 -11.62
CA GLN A 63 21.05 17.28 -11.71
C GLN A 63 19.61 17.75 -11.52
N GLN A 64 18.71 17.21 -12.33
CA GLN A 64 17.28 17.48 -12.22
C GLN A 64 16.59 16.22 -11.71
N CYS A 65 15.73 16.40 -10.72
CA CYS A 65 14.80 15.41 -10.24
C CYS A 65 13.40 15.82 -10.76
N LYS A 66 12.66 14.85 -11.28
CA LYS A 66 11.28 15.03 -11.76
C LYS A 66 10.42 13.97 -11.10
N VAL A 67 9.49 14.41 -10.27
CA VAL A 67 8.41 13.58 -9.75
C VAL A 67 7.37 13.39 -10.85
N SER A 68 6.90 12.17 -11.05
CA SER A 68 5.86 11.85 -12.03
C SER A 68 4.48 12.39 -11.64
N ASP A 69 3.63 12.59 -12.64
CA ASP A 69 2.24 12.99 -12.45
C ASP A 69 1.46 11.89 -11.70
N LYS A 70 0.44 12.30 -10.93
CA LYS A 70 -0.41 11.39 -10.13
C LYS A 70 -0.99 10.22 -10.96
N SER A 71 -1.24 10.42 -12.25
CA SER A 71 -1.74 9.38 -13.16
C SER A 71 -0.75 8.24 -13.43
N GLU A 72 0.54 8.48 -13.20
CA GLU A 72 1.60 7.49 -13.41
C GLU A 72 1.97 6.74 -12.12
N TRP A 73 1.36 7.08 -10.99
CA TRP A 73 1.68 6.46 -9.72
C TRP A 73 1.15 5.04 -9.66
N LEU A 74 1.99 4.14 -9.15
CA LEU A 74 1.63 2.74 -8.97
C LEU A 74 1.07 2.59 -7.56
N HIS A 75 -0.10 1.99 -7.40
CA HIS A 75 -0.66 1.76 -6.08
C HIS A 75 -1.18 0.33 -5.94
N GLY A 76 -0.91 -0.26 -4.78
CA GLY A 76 -1.54 -1.50 -4.32
C GLY A 76 -2.47 -1.22 -3.15
N ASP A 77 -2.76 -2.26 -2.37
CA ASP A 77 -3.58 -2.07 -1.17
C ASP A 77 -2.82 -1.40 -0.03
N PHE A 78 -1.51 -1.60 0.04
CA PHE A 78 -0.68 -1.21 1.18
C PHE A 78 0.30 -0.08 0.89
N ASN A 79 0.63 0.16 -0.38
CA ASN A 79 1.65 1.13 -0.75
C ASN A 79 1.26 1.88 -2.00
N THR A 80 1.67 3.13 -2.06
CA THR A 80 1.80 3.91 -3.29
C THR A 80 3.28 4.05 -3.62
N CYS A 81 3.64 3.80 -4.86
CA CYS A 81 4.96 4.05 -5.40
C CYS A 81 4.86 5.22 -6.38
N ILE A 82 5.67 6.25 -6.12
CA ILE A 82 5.76 7.46 -6.93
C ILE A 82 7.01 7.34 -7.81
N PRO A 83 6.87 7.20 -9.14
CA PRO A 83 8.00 7.23 -10.05
C PRO A 83 8.72 8.58 -10.01
N ILE A 84 10.06 8.52 -9.98
CA ILE A 84 10.94 9.68 -10.00
C ILE A 84 12.00 9.47 -11.07
N THR A 85 12.21 10.48 -11.89
CA THR A 85 13.27 10.47 -12.90
C THR A 85 14.36 11.47 -12.53
N VAL A 86 15.61 10.99 -12.45
CA VAL A 86 16.78 11.83 -12.26
C VAL A 86 17.53 11.92 -13.59
N THR A 87 17.85 13.14 -14.02
CA THR A 87 18.54 13.42 -15.29
C THR A 87 19.80 14.26 -15.08
N LYS A 88 20.63 14.39 -16.14
CA LYS A 88 21.91 15.13 -16.17
C LYS A 88 23.07 14.54 -15.34
N TRP A 89 23.19 13.21 -15.37
CA TRP A 89 24.42 12.46 -15.04
C TRP A 89 24.35 11.06 -15.64
N ARG A 90 23.22 10.38 -15.43
CA ARG A 90 22.73 9.17 -16.10
C ARG A 90 21.21 9.18 -15.92
N GLU A 91 20.42 8.85 -16.94
CA GLU A 91 18.98 8.74 -16.75
C GLU A 91 18.70 7.58 -15.81
N GLN A 92 18.22 7.90 -14.60
CA GLN A 92 17.87 6.92 -13.59
C GLN A 92 16.40 7.09 -13.24
N ARG A 93 15.67 5.97 -13.26
CA ARG A 93 14.30 5.89 -12.81
C ARG A 93 14.27 5.22 -11.44
N LEU A 94 13.63 5.89 -10.51
CA LEU A 94 13.52 5.50 -9.11
C LEU A 94 12.05 5.40 -8.74
N LEU A 95 11.76 4.66 -7.66
CA LEU A 95 10.43 4.58 -7.08
C LEU A 95 10.53 5.00 -5.62
N LEU A 96 9.80 6.05 -5.26
CA LEU A 96 9.59 6.41 -3.87
C LEU A 96 8.38 5.62 -3.36
N ARG A 97 8.58 4.78 -2.35
CA ARG A 97 7.51 3.96 -1.76
C ARG A 97 6.95 4.65 -0.51
N CYS A 98 5.67 4.97 -0.55
CA CYS A 98 4.91 5.53 0.56
C CYS A 98 3.89 4.50 1.06
N PRO A 99 4.00 4.01 2.30
CA PRO A 99 2.98 3.12 2.87
C PRO A 99 1.68 3.88 3.12
N PHE A 100 0.55 3.23 2.88
CA PHE A 100 -0.75 3.77 3.31
C PHE A 100 -0.86 3.74 4.84
N PRO A 101 -1.57 4.71 5.43
CA PRO A 101 -1.92 4.70 6.85
C PRO A 101 -2.94 3.61 7.19
#